data_AF-A0A1Z4NKS6-F1
#
_entry.id   AF-A0A1Z4NKS6-F1
#
_cell.length_a   1.000
_cell.length_b   1.000
_cell.length_c   1.000
_cell.angle_alpha   90.00
_cell.angle_beta   90.00
_cell.angle_gamma   90.00
#
_symmetry.space_group_name_H-M   'P 1'
#
loop_
_entity.id
_entity.type
_entity.pdbx_description
1 polymer ?
#
loop_
_entity_poly.entity_id
_entity_poly.type
_entity_poly.pdbx_seq_one_letter_code
_entity_poly.pdbx_strand_id
1 'polypeptide(L)' 'MTHQELFSEFLSLPAEAQSQVARLITFFKQKYTYGEPLSSGLNTDLVNNEFIGMWRDRQDLDSTIWVRNIRESEWSKSHD' A
#
# COMPACT_ATOMS: atom_id res chain seq x y z
N MET A 1 6.34 -25.71 18.08
CA MET A 1 5.50 -24.82 18.89
C MET A 1 4.07 -25.31 18.89
N THR A 2 3.55 -25.63 20.06
CA THR A 2 2.14 -25.96 20.28
C THR A 2 1.33 -24.69 20.61
N HIS A 3 0.00 -24.72 20.46
CA HIS A 3 -0.85 -23.58 20.79
C HIS A 3 -0.73 -23.16 22.28
N GLN A 4 -0.44 -24.11 23.17
CA GLN A 4 -0.21 -23.84 24.58
C GLN A 4 1.10 -23.08 24.84
N GLU A 5 2.17 -23.45 24.14
CA GLU A 5 3.46 -22.75 24.24
C GLU A 5 3.32 -21.29 23.77
N LEU A 6 2.64 -21.06 22.64
CA LEU A 6 2.38 -19.71 22.13
C LEU A 6 1.57 -18.84 23.10
N PHE A 7 0.56 -19.42 23.76
CA PHE A 7 -0.23 -18.66 24.74
C PHE A 7 0.60 -18.30 25.97
N SER A 8 1.48 -19.20 26.43
CA SER A 8 2.39 -18.93 27.54
C SER A 8 3.41 -17.84 27.20
N GLU A 9 3.93 -17.83 25.98
CA GLU A 9 4.82 -16.76 25.50
C GLU A 9 4.09 -15.43 25.35
N PHE A 10 2.84 -15.44 24.88
CA PHE A 10 2.03 -14.23 24.83
C PHE A 10 1.82 -13.62 26.21
N LEU A 11 1.56 -14.44 27.24
CA LEU A 11 1.39 -13.97 28.62
C LEU A 11 2.70 -13.53 29.28
N SER A 12 3.85 -14.02 28.82
CA SER A 12 5.16 -13.61 29.35
C SER A 12 5.62 -12.25 28.80
N LEU A 13 4.96 -11.73 27.76
CA LEU A 13 5.25 -10.41 27.20
C LEU A 13 4.81 -9.26 28.14
N PRO A 14 5.47 -8.10 28.08
CA PRO A 14 5.02 -6.88 28.74
C PRO A 14 3.60 -6.46 28.28
N ALA A 15 2.86 -5.76 29.14
CA ALA A 15 1.48 -5.33 28.88
C ALA A 15 1.31 -4.52 27.57
N GLU A 16 2.32 -3.73 27.21
CA GLU A 16 2.34 -2.98 25.95
C GLU A 16 2.40 -3.92 24.74
N ALA A 17 3.28 -4.92 24.76
CA ALA A 17 3.43 -5.90 23.69
C ALA A 17 2.17 -6.79 23.58
N GLN A 18 1.55 -7.16 24.71
CA GLN A 18 0.26 -7.87 24.69
C GLN A 18 -0.83 -7.05 24.00
N SER A 19 -0.87 -5.73 24.25
CA SER A 19 -1.82 -4.81 23.63
C SER A 19 -1.60 -4.68 22.12
N GLN A 20 -0.36 -4.70 21.66
CA GLN A 20 -0.03 -4.69 20.22
C GLN A 20 -0.55 -5.95 19.52
N VAL A 21 -0.32 -7.13 20.11
CA VAL A 21 -0.83 -8.40 19.57
C VAL A 21 -2.36 -8.43 19.54
N ALA A 22 -3.03 -7.93 20.59
CA ALA A 22 -4.49 -7.83 20.62
C ALA A 22 -5.05 -6.91 19.51
N ARG A 23 -4.37 -5.80 19.22
CA ARG A 23 -4.70 -4.92 18.08
C ARG A 23 -4.54 -5.62 16.74
N LEU A 24 -3.44 -6.37 16.55
CA LEU A 24 -3.23 -7.15 15.32
C LEU A 24 -4.31 -8.21 15.11
N ILE A 25 -4.67 -8.95 16.17
CA ILE A 25 -5.77 -9.93 16.11
C ILE A 25 -7.08 -9.25 15.73
N THR A 26 -7.37 -8.07 16.29
CA THR A 26 -8.56 -7.29 15.97
C THR A 26 -8.57 -6.84 14.50
N PHE A 27 -7.43 -6.36 13.99
CA PHE A 27 -7.26 -6.00 12.59
C PHE A 27 -7.49 -7.19 11.66
N PHE A 28 -6.91 -8.35 11.97
CA PHE A 28 -7.11 -9.56 11.17
C PHE A 28 -8.56 -10.04 11.22
N LYS A 29 -9.20 -10.01 12.39
CA LYS A 29 -10.63 -10.30 12.50
C LYS A 29 -11.44 -9.35 11.62
N GLN A 30 -11.19 -8.05 11.65
CA GLN A 30 -11.90 -7.11 10.77
C GLN A 30 -11.67 -7.43 9.29
N LYS A 31 -10.42 -7.64 8.88
CA LYS A 31 -10.03 -7.96 7.50
C LYS A 31 -10.70 -9.23 6.95
N TYR A 32 -10.95 -10.24 7.80
CA TYR A 32 -11.44 -11.55 7.36
C TYR A 32 -12.87 -11.88 7.81
N THR A 33 -13.47 -11.13 8.76
CA THR A 33 -14.86 -11.35 9.23
C THR A 33 -15.85 -10.51 8.43
N TYR A 34 -15.48 -9.29 8.03
CA TYR A 34 -16.14 -8.61 6.94
C TYR A 34 -15.58 -9.21 5.66
N GLY A 35 -16.15 -10.33 5.24
CA GLY A 35 -15.88 -10.92 3.93
C GLY A 35 -16.30 -9.94 2.83
N GLU A 36 -15.47 -8.95 2.54
CA GLU A 36 -15.30 -8.62 1.16
C GLU A 36 -14.73 -9.88 0.53
N PRO A 37 -15.39 -10.47 -0.49
CA PRO A 37 -14.63 -11.31 -1.38
C PRO A 37 -13.39 -10.50 -1.75
N LEU A 38 -12.20 -11.11 -1.70
CA LEU A 38 -11.15 -10.74 -2.64
C LEU A 38 -11.91 -10.51 -3.94
N SER A 39 -12.12 -9.25 -4.33
CA SER A 39 -12.86 -8.94 -5.52
C SER A 39 -12.04 -9.60 -6.60
N SER A 40 -12.53 -10.76 -7.03
CA SER A 40 -12.13 -11.40 -8.26
C SER A 40 -12.21 -10.26 -9.24
N GLY A 41 -11.03 -9.86 -9.74
CA GLY A 41 -10.69 -8.47 -10.05
C GLY A 41 -11.90 -7.61 -10.31
N LEU A 42 -12.00 -6.48 -9.60
CA LEU A 42 -12.69 -5.35 -10.20
C LEU A 42 -12.07 -5.17 -11.58
N ASN A 43 -12.71 -5.77 -12.57
CA ASN A 43 -12.75 -5.36 -13.96
C ASN A 43 -13.55 -4.05 -13.96
N THR A 44 -13.16 -3.13 -13.08
CA THR A 44 -13.29 -1.71 -13.36
C THR A 44 -12.52 -1.61 -14.65
N ASP A 45 -13.28 -1.45 -15.71
CA ASP A 45 -12.77 -1.10 -17.00
C ASP A 45 -12.05 0.25 -16.83
N LEU A 46 -10.77 0.17 -16.46
CA LEU A 46 -9.91 1.33 -16.22
C LEU A 46 -9.82 2.17 -17.50
N VAL A 47 -10.05 1.56 -18.66
CA VAL A 47 -10.06 2.23 -19.96
C VAL A 47 -11.31 3.10 -20.11
N ASN A 48 -12.46 2.66 -19.60
CA ASN A 48 -13.75 3.38 -19.68
C ASN A 48 -14.10 4.17 -18.41
N ASN A 49 -13.17 4.33 -17.46
CA ASN A 49 -13.41 5.13 -16.27
C ASN A 49 -13.30 6.64 -16.59
N GLU A 50 -14.32 7.42 -16.25
CA GLU A 50 -14.40 8.87 -16.53
C GLU A 50 -13.24 9.69 -15.92
N PHE A 51 -12.57 9.18 -14.89
CA PHE A 51 -11.42 9.84 -14.28
C PHE A 51 -10.08 9.44 -14.92
N ILE A 52 -10.02 8.31 -15.63
CA ILE A 52 -8.79 7.79 -16.23
C ILE A 52 -8.62 8.37 -17.64
N GLY A 53 -7.53 9.11 -17.84
CA GLY A 53 -7.27 9.80 -19.11
C GLY A 53 -7.77 11.25 -19.17
N MET A 54 -8.36 11.79 -18.09
CA MET A 54 -8.69 13.22 -17.96
C MET A 54 -7.48 14.15 -18.21
N TRP A 55 -6.27 13.63 -18.00
CA TRP A 55 -5.01 14.35 -18.16
C TRP A 55 -4.21 13.92 -19.40
N ARG A 56 -4.73 12.96 -20.19
CA ARG A 56 -4.04 12.40 -21.37
C ARG A 56 -3.82 13.45 -22.45
N ASP A 57 -4.78 14.33 -22.65
CA ASP A 57 -4.75 15.36 -23.71
C ASP A 57 -4.25 16.73 -23.19
N ARG A 58 -3.88 16.81 -21.90
CA ARG A 58 -3.35 18.01 -21.27
C ARG A 58 -1.85 18.15 -21.52
N GLN A 59 -1.51 18.80 -22.63
CA GLN A 59 -0.12 19.08 -23.03
C GLN A 59 0.64 19.96 -22.04
N ASP A 60 -0.07 20.75 -21.22
CA ASP A 60 0.53 21.60 -20.19
C ASP A 60 1.15 20.80 -19.03
N LEU A 61 0.78 19.51 -18.90
CA LEU A 61 1.22 18.63 -17.83
C LEU A 61 1.99 17.42 -18.35
N ASP A 62 2.69 17.58 -19.49
CA ASP A 62 3.58 16.54 -20.01
C ASP A 62 4.70 16.24 -19.01
N SER A 63 4.46 15.20 -18.21
CA SER A 63 5.36 14.70 -17.19
C SER A 63 6.68 14.22 -17.79
N THR A 64 6.70 13.86 -19.08
CA THR A 64 7.91 13.38 -19.77
C THR A 64 8.94 14.50 -19.90
N ILE A 65 8.51 15.69 -20.28
CA ILE A 65 9.41 16.86 -20.41
C ILE A 65 9.86 17.34 -19.03
N TRP A 66 8.94 17.40 -18.06
CA TRP A 66 9.29 17.82 -16.70
C TRP A 66 10.33 16.89 -16.06
N VAL A 67 10.13 15.56 -16.12
CA VAL A 67 11.09 14.59 -15.58
C VAL A 67 12.43 14.64 -16.33
N ARG A 68 12.41 14.80 -17.66
CA ARG A 68 13.64 14.91 -18.47
C ARG A 68 14.45 16.14 -18.05
N ASN A 69 13.82 17.30 -17.94
CA ASN A 69 14.49 18.54 -17.55
C ASN A 69 15.11 18.45 -16.14
N ILE A 70 14.40 17.84 -15.18
CA ILE A 70 14.93 17.62 -13.82
C ILE A 70 16.15 16.69 -13.84
N ARG A 71 16.10 15.62 -14.64
CA ARG A 71 17.25 14.70 -14.76
C ARG A 71 18.45 15.41 -15.39
N GLU A 72 18.24 16.23 -16.40
CA GLU A 72 19.31 17.01 -17.03
C GLU A 72 19.88 18.09 -16.09
N SER A 73 19.05 18.78 -15.32
CA SER A 73 19.51 19.85 -14.42
C SER A 73 20.26 19.30 -13.20
N GLU A 74 19.70 18.27 -12.56
CA GLU A 74 20.17 17.78 -11.26
C GLU A 74 21.16 16.62 -11.37
N TRP A 75 21.02 15.75 -12.38
CA TRP A 75 21.77 14.48 -12.42
C TRP A 75 22.83 14.42 -13.53
N SER A 76 22.80 15.29 -14.54
CA SER A 76 23.82 15.31 -15.61
C SER A 76 25.10 16.06 -15.26
N LYS A 77 25.15 16.82 -14.16
CA LYS A 77 26.34 17.60 -13.74
C LYS A 77 27.34 16.83 -12.84
N SER A 78 27.20 15.51 -12.71
CA SER A 78 28.08 14.70 -11.83
C SER A 78 29.19 13.96 -12.58
N HIS A 79 29.63 14.42 -13.75
CA HIS A 79 30.79 13.86 -14.46
C HIS A 79 31.73 14.97 -14.95
N ASP A 80 32.35 15.68 -14.01
CA ASP A 80 33.69 16.28 -14.13
C ASP A 80 34.33 16.38 -12.74
#